data_AF-A0A951ZNI2-F1
#
_entry.id   AF-A0A951ZNI2-F1
#
_cell.length_a   1.000
_cell.length_b   1.000
_cell.length_c   1.000
_cell.angle_alpha   90.00
_cell.angle_beta   90.00
_cell.angle_gamma   90.00
#
_symmetry.space_group_name_H-M   'P 1'
#
loop_
_entity.id
_entity.type
_entity.pdbx_description
1 polymer ?
#
loop_
_entity_poly.entity_id
_entity_poly.type
_entity_poly.pdbx_seq_one_letter_code
_entity_poly.pdbx_strand_id
1 'polypeptide(L)'
;MPEFRMPSSFFVILLLSCAPTYGLSIPWMLPTWADIVTGIGTIAQAVAWFIFFYQIIRLKAIRHISDSFGRMLVILIGLAVFVKITLQLISLFPLISQMAFGHRPIVIAYLHLILLGIISMYLISHLYITGNLKISPYLNISIITLLASVILNEVVLITQGISSLVYILVPWTNLALLVASSGILLSIISIFISQFSPTGRQKKIERVYGTQPFIKVKLPEHQLENKNNI
;
A
#
# COMPACT_ATOMS: atom_id res chain seq x y z
N MET A 1 7.90 -19.07 15.40
CA MET A 1 7.90 -18.11 14.28
C MET A 1 9.36 -17.83 13.97
N PRO A 2 9.88 -18.04 12.75
CA PRO A 2 11.22 -17.55 12.43
C PRO A 2 11.16 -16.03 12.54
N GLU A 3 11.95 -15.45 13.45
CA GLU A 3 12.08 -14.00 13.59
C GLU A 3 12.55 -13.44 12.24
N PHE A 4 11.64 -12.79 11.51
CA PHE A 4 12.00 -12.02 10.33
C PHE A 4 12.67 -10.73 10.80
N ARG A 5 13.95 -10.82 11.21
CA ARG A 5 14.79 -9.65 11.47
C ARG A 5 15.18 -9.05 10.14
N MET A 6 14.40 -8.10 9.63
CA MET A 6 14.88 -7.25 8.56
C MET A 6 16.11 -6.50 9.08
N PRO A 7 17.26 -6.56 8.39
CA PRO A 7 18.41 -5.78 8.80
C PRO A 7 18.00 -4.30 8.77
N SER A 8 18.27 -3.56 9.84
CA SER A 8 17.93 -2.13 9.97
C SER A 8 18.40 -1.32 8.76
N SER A 9 19.50 -1.75 8.13
CA SER A 9 20.04 -1.22 6.88
C SER A 9 19.03 -1.18 5.74
N PHE A 10 18.19 -2.21 5.57
CA PHE A 10 17.17 -2.24 4.51
C PHE A 10 16.11 -1.14 4.69
N PHE A 11 15.63 -0.98 5.93
CA PHE A 11 14.65 0.04 6.28
C PHE A 11 15.24 1.45 6.12
N VAL A 12 16.48 1.65 6.56
CA VAL A 12 17.21 2.92 6.41
C VAL A 12 17.42 3.25 4.93
N ILE A 13 17.80 2.28 4.09
CA ILE A 13 17.96 2.49 2.65
C ILE A 13 16.62 2.90 2.01
N LEU A 14 15.52 2.20 2.33
CA LEU A 14 14.20 2.57 1.80
C LEU A 14 13.76 3.97 2.25
N LEU A 15 13.95 4.30 3.53
CA LEU A 15 13.59 5.60 4.10
C LEU A 15 14.43 6.72 3.47
N LEU A 16 15.75 6.52 3.40
CA LEU A 16 16.70 7.49 2.88
C LEU A 16 16.57 7.66 1.37
N SER A 17 16.17 6.62 0.63
CA SER A 17 15.88 6.72 -0.81
C SER A 17 14.51 7.34 -1.09
N CYS A 18 13.57 7.36 -0.15
CA CYS A 18 12.25 7.94 -0.37
C CYS A 18 12.28 9.47 -0.45
N ALA A 19 13.14 10.12 0.35
CA ALA A 19 13.33 11.57 0.32
C ALA A 19 13.82 12.11 -1.05
N PRO A 20 14.90 11.58 -1.65
CA PRO A 20 15.35 12.03 -2.97
C PRO A 20 14.39 11.61 -4.08
N THR A 21 13.68 10.48 -3.94
CA THR A 21 12.67 10.07 -4.92
C THR A 21 11.51 11.06 -5.03
N TYR A 22 11.20 11.83 -3.99
CA TYR A 22 10.19 12.89 -4.07
C TYR A 22 10.55 13.96 -5.12
N GLY A 23 11.84 14.18 -5.38
CA GLY A 23 12.28 15.13 -6.40
C GLY A 23 11.86 14.72 -7.82
N LEU A 24 11.58 13.43 -8.06
CA LEU A 24 10.95 13.02 -9.32
C LEU A 24 9.58 13.66 -9.53
N SER A 25 8.85 14.09 -8.48
CA SER A 25 7.55 14.73 -8.62
C SER A 25 7.62 16.25 -8.86
N ILE A 26 8.79 16.88 -8.71
CA ILE A 26 8.99 18.34 -8.88
C ILE A 26 10.30 18.63 -9.65
N PRO A 27 10.55 18.01 -10.82
CA PRO A 27 11.80 18.22 -11.54
C PRO A 27 11.98 19.67 -12.03
N TRP A 28 10.88 20.44 -12.17
CA TRP A 28 10.92 21.82 -12.64
C TRP A 28 11.49 22.84 -11.64
N MET A 29 11.53 22.49 -10.35
CA MET A 29 12.02 23.39 -9.28
C MET A 29 13.45 23.06 -8.87
N LEU A 30 13.96 21.90 -9.29
CA LEU A 30 15.20 21.34 -8.78
C LEU A 30 16.37 21.66 -9.72
N PRO A 31 17.55 21.98 -9.17
CA PRO A 31 18.77 22.14 -9.97
C PRO A 31 19.21 20.80 -10.57
N THR A 32 19.94 20.83 -11.68
CA THR A 32 20.34 19.63 -12.46
C THR A 32 21.11 18.57 -11.67
N TRP A 33 21.80 18.94 -10.59
CA TRP A 33 22.46 17.96 -9.70
C TRP A 33 21.46 17.12 -8.90
N ALA A 34 20.28 17.66 -8.60
CA ALA A 34 19.26 16.94 -7.83
C ALA A 34 18.61 15.82 -8.64
N ASP A 35 18.55 15.93 -9.97
CA ASP A 35 18.09 14.85 -10.85
C ASP A 35 19.02 13.61 -10.78
N ILE A 36 20.32 13.82 -10.56
CA ILE A 36 21.28 12.73 -10.37
C ILE A 36 21.00 12.03 -9.04
N VAL A 37 20.71 12.80 -7.99
CA VAL A 37 20.41 12.27 -6.64
C VAL A 37 19.07 11.52 -6.64
N THR A 38 18.04 12.03 -7.32
CA THR A 38 16.75 11.34 -7.50
C THR A 38 16.91 10.06 -8.32
N GLY A 39 17.79 10.09 -9.32
CA GLY A 39 18.23 8.96 -10.13
C GLY A 39 18.78 7.82 -9.27
N ILE A 40 19.79 8.12 -8.46
CA ILE A 40 20.42 7.18 -7.53
C ILE A 40 19.39 6.64 -6.52
N GLY A 41 18.56 7.52 -5.96
CA GLY A 41 17.50 7.14 -5.01
C GLY A 41 16.51 6.14 -5.61
N THR A 42 16.13 6.35 -6.88
CA THR A 42 15.20 5.47 -7.60
C THR A 42 15.79 4.10 -7.88
N ILE A 43 17.04 4.04 -8.34
CA ILE A 43 17.75 2.78 -8.58
C ILE A 43 17.89 2.01 -7.26
N ALA A 44 18.31 2.69 -6.19
CA ALA A 44 18.44 2.09 -4.86
C ALA A 44 17.09 1.54 -4.36
N GLN A 45 16.00 2.28 -4.54
CA GLN A 45 14.66 1.87 -4.14
C GLN A 45 14.15 0.67 -4.96
N ALA A 46 14.45 0.62 -6.26
CA ALA A 46 14.11 -0.52 -7.13
C ALA A 46 14.88 -1.78 -6.72
N VAL A 47 16.19 -1.67 -6.45
CA VAL A 47 17.03 -2.79 -6.00
C VAL A 47 16.56 -3.31 -4.64
N ALA A 48 16.28 -2.43 -3.68
CA ALA A 48 15.75 -2.80 -2.38
C ALA A 48 14.43 -3.60 -2.53
N TRP A 49 13.50 -3.10 -3.34
CA TRP A 49 12.25 -3.81 -3.59
C TRP A 49 12.44 -5.17 -4.26
N PHE A 50 13.38 -5.29 -5.20
CA PHE A 50 13.65 -6.57 -5.86
C PHE A 50 14.17 -7.61 -4.87
N ILE A 51 15.08 -7.22 -3.97
CA ILE A 51 15.59 -8.09 -2.89
C ILE A 51 14.45 -8.53 -1.96
N PHE A 52 13.57 -7.59 -1.58
CA PHE A 52 12.42 -7.90 -0.72
C PHE A 52 11.42 -8.84 -1.39
N PHE A 53 11.11 -8.61 -2.67
CA PHE A 53 10.23 -9.46 -3.45
C PHE A 53 10.78 -10.87 -3.61
N TYR A 54 12.08 -11.00 -3.89
CA TYR A 54 12.78 -12.29 -3.93
C TYR A 54 12.66 -13.03 -2.59
N GLN A 55 12.85 -12.33 -1.47
CA GLN A 55 12.75 -12.90 -0.13
C GLN A 55 11.32 -13.38 0.19
N ILE A 56 10.28 -12.64 -0.22
CA ILE A 56 8.88 -13.04 -0.05
C ILE A 56 8.56 -14.35 -0.79
N ILE A 57 9.00 -14.46 -2.05
CA ILE A 57 8.79 -15.67 -2.87
C ILE A 57 9.53 -16.85 -2.25
N ARG A 58 10.80 -16.65 -1.88
CA ARG A 58 11.67 -17.68 -1.31
C ARG A 58 11.13 -18.23 0.01
N LEU A 59 10.59 -17.37 0.87
CA LEU A 59 10.01 -17.77 2.16
C LEU A 59 8.57 -18.29 2.05
N LYS A 60 7.96 -18.31 0.86
CA LYS A 60 6.54 -18.63 0.66
C LYS A 60 5.64 -17.89 1.66
N ALA A 61 6.00 -16.66 2.05
CA ALA A 61 5.36 -15.91 3.13
C ALA A 61 3.84 -15.73 2.89
N ILE A 62 3.46 -15.59 1.62
CA ILE A 62 2.06 -15.47 1.15
C ILE A 62 1.25 -16.74 1.45
N ARG A 63 1.88 -17.92 1.51
CA ARG A 63 1.22 -19.21 1.81
C ARG A 63 0.87 -19.35 3.29
N HIS A 64 1.58 -18.66 4.18
CA HIS A 64 1.26 -18.63 5.61
C HIS A 64 0.00 -17.79 5.93
N ILE A 65 -0.45 -16.97 4.98
CA ILE A 65 -1.76 -16.32 5.07
C ILE A 65 -2.82 -17.37 4.76
N SER A 66 -3.49 -17.83 5.81
CA SER A 66 -4.47 -18.91 5.72
C SER A 66 -5.79 -18.47 5.07
N ASP A 67 -6.09 -17.17 5.06
CA ASP A 67 -7.30 -16.64 4.44
C ASP A 67 -7.07 -16.25 2.97
N SER A 68 -7.94 -16.74 2.08
CA SER A 68 -7.85 -16.49 0.63
C SER A 68 -8.09 -15.03 0.27
N PHE A 69 -8.92 -14.30 1.03
CA PHE A 69 -9.22 -12.90 0.75
C PHE A 69 -8.06 -11.99 1.17
N GLY A 70 -7.50 -12.20 2.35
CA GLY A 70 -6.27 -11.54 2.80
C GLY A 70 -5.10 -11.76 1.83
N ARG A 71 -4.98 -12.98 1.28
CA ARG A 71 -3.97 -13.29 0.25
C ARG A 71 -4.16 -12.49 -1.03
N MET A 72 -5.41 -12.39 -1.53
CA MET A 72 -5.74 -11.59 -2.71
C MET A 72 -5.32 -10.12 -2.52
N LEU A 73 -5.63 -9.53 -1.36
CA LEU A 73 -5.25 -8.14 -1.05
C LEU A 73 -3.73 -7.93 -1.08
N VAL A 74 -2.95 -8.81 -0.45
CA VAL A 74 -1.48 -8.72 -0.45
C VAL A 74 -0.90 -8.84 -1.86
N ILE A 75 -1.45 -9.70 -2.71
CA ILE A 75 -1.03 -9.83 -4.11
C ILE A 75 -1.32 -8.54 -4.88
N LEU A 76 -2.50 -7.95 -4.70
CA LEU A 76 -2.87 -6.69 -5.35
C LEU A 76 -1.97 -5.52 -4.92
N ILE A 77 -1.63 -5.43 -3.63
CA ILE A 77 -0.66 -4.43 -3.15
C ILE A 77 0.70 -4.65 -3.79
N GLY A 78 1.16 -5.91 -3.87
CA GLY A 78 2.41 -6.26 -4.55
C GLY A 78 2.41 -5.84 -6.02
N LEU A 79 1.30 -6.03 -6.72
CA LEU A 79 1.12 -5.59 -8.10
C LEU A 79 1.16 -4.04 -8.20
N ALA A 80 0.48 -3.33 -7.31
CA ALA A 80 0.48 -1.86 -7.29
C ALA A 80 1.88 -1.29 -7.04
N VAL A 81 2.66 -1.90 -6.15
CA VAL A 81 4.06 -1.54 -5.94
C VAL A 81 4.91 -1.80 -7.18
N PHE A 82 4.70 -2.92 -7.87
CA PHE A 82 5.42 -3.22 -9.11
C PHE A 82 5.14 -2.18 -10.20
N VAL A 83 3.88 -1.77 -10.35
CA VAL A 83 3.48 -0.66 -11.25
C VAL A 83 4.16 0.63 -10.84
N LYS A 84 4.17 0.97 -9.54
CA LYS A 84 4.86 2.17 -9.02
C LYS A 84 6.34 2.18 -9.39
N ILE A 85 7.07 1.08 -9.18
CA ILE A 85 8.51 1.00 -9.50
C ILE A 85 8.74 1.17 -11.00
N THR A 86 7.90 0.53 -11.82
CA THR A 86 7.97 0.67 -13.28
C THR A 86 7.78 2.12 -13.71
N LEU A 87 6.77 2.81 -13.17
CA LEU A 87 6.54 4.24 -13.41
C LEU A 87 7.72 5.09 -12.93
N GLN A 88 8.28 4.79 -11.76
CA GLN A 88 9.42 5.52 -11.20
C GLN A 88 10.68 5.39 -12.09
N LEU A 89 10.92 4.21 -12.68
CA LEU A 89 12.02 3.98 -13.63
C LEU A 89 11.77 4.67 -14.98
N ILE A 90 10.53 4.67 -15.47
CA ILE A 90 10.14 5.37 -16.69
C ILE A 90 10.35 6.88 -16.54
N SER A 91 9.97 7.46 -15.39
CA SER A 91 10.19 8.87 -15.08
C SER A 91 11.65 9.26 -14.88
N LEU A 92 12.58 8.30 -14.80
CA LEU A 92 14.02 8.57 -14.78
C LEU A 92 14.52 9.13 -16.12
N PHE A 93 13.81 8.84 -17.23
CA PHE A 93 14.15 9.38 -18.53
C PHE A 93 13.64 10.82 -18.65
N PRO A 94 14.54 11.82 -18.80
CA PRO A 94 14.18 13.23 -18.75
C PRO A 94 13.18 13.64 -19.84
N LEU A 95 13.19 12.98 -21.01
CA LEU A 95 12.23 13.22 -22.08
C LEU A 95 10.80 12.86 -21.66
N ILE A 96 10.62 11.73 -20.97
CA ILE A 96 9.31 11.24 -20.52
C ILE A 96 8.85 12.04 -19.29
N SER A 97 9.78 12.39 -18.41
CA SER A 97 9.53 13.26 -17.27
C SER A 97 8.96 14.61 -17.73
N GLN A 98 9.60 15.30 -18.67
CA GLN A 98 9.12 16.59 -19.18
C GLN A 98 7.72 16.50 -19.82
N MET A 99 7.43 15.42 -20.56
CA MET A 99 6.10 15.18 -21.12
C MET A 99 5.05 14.89 -20.03
N ALA A 100 5.40 14.07 -19.03
CA ALA A 100 4.51 13.73 -17.92
C ALA A 100 4.22 14.93 -17.00
N PHE A 101 5.20 15.80 -16.76
CA PHE A 101 5.06 17.00 -15.93
C PHE A 101 4.38 18.17 -16.64
N GLY A 102 4.34 18.16 -17.97
CA GLY A 102 3.49 19.08 -18.74
C GLY A 102 1.99 18.93 -18.42
N HIS A 103 1.58 17.76 -17.90
CA HIS A 103 0.17 17.45 -17.67
C HIS A 103 -0.12 16.99 -16.24
N ARG A 104 -0.71 17.89 -15.45
CA ARG A 104 -1.10 17.69 -14.05
C ARG A 104 -1.81 16.34 -13.76
N PRO A 105 -2.75 15.83 -14.59
CA PRO A 105 -3.45 14.58 -14.31
C PRO A 105 -2.53 13.35 -14.18
N ILE A 106 -1.39 13.32 -14.88
CA ILE A 106 -0.45 12.19 -14.84
C ILE A 106 0.20 12.09 -13.45
N VAL A 107 0.66 13.23 -12.92
CA VAL A 107 1.25 13.30 -11.58
C VAL A 107 0.21 12.96 -10.50
N ILE A 108 -1.02 13.44 -10.69
CA ILE A 108 -2.14 13.15 -9.77
C ILE A 108 -2.43 11.65 -9.74
N ALA A 109 -2.47 10.96 -10.89
CA ALA A 109 -2.64 9.51 -10.97
C ALA A 109 -1.54 8.77 -10.19
N TYR A 110 -0.27 9.15 -10.42
CA TYR A 110 0.86 8.54 -9.72
C TYR A 110 0.74 8.65 -8.19
N LEU A 111 0.36 9.83 -7.68
CA LEU A 111 0.17 10.04 -6.25
C LEU A 111 -1.03 9.23 -5.70
N HIS A 112 -2.15 9.18 -6.42
CA HIS A 112 -3.32 8.40 -5.98
C HIS A 112 -3.00 6.90 -5.91
N LEU A 113 -2.28 6.36 -6.89
CA LEU A 113 -1.82 4.97 -6.87
C LEU A 113 -0.96 4.66 -5.64
N ILE A 114 -0.10 5.59 -5.21
CA ILE A 114 0.71 5.42 -3.99
C ILE A 114 -0.15 5.50 -2.73
N LEU A 115 -0.93 6.56 -2.58
CA LEU A 115 -1.68 6.82 -1.34
C LEU A 115 -2.88 5.87 -1.18
N LEU A 116 -3.73 5.79 -2.19
CA LEU A 116 -4.93 4.95 -2.17
C LEU A 116 -4.61 3.50 -2.56
N GLY A 117 -3.84 3.30 -3.63
CA GLY A 117 -3.57 1.96 -4.16
C GLY A 117 -2.63 1.13 -3.27
N ILE A 118 -1.55 1.73 -2.75
CA ILE A 118 -0.55 1.00 -1.96
C ILE A 118 -0.78 1.19 -0.46
N ILE A 119 -0.69 2.42 0.05
CA ILE A 119 -0.68 2.68 1.50
C ILE A 119 -2.02 2.30 2.15
N SER A 120 -3.13 2.79 1.60
CA SER A 120 -4.46 2.54 2.17
C SER A 120 -4.84 1.05 2.09
N MET A 121 -4.61 0.41 0.94
CA MET A 121 -4.86 -1.03 0.80
C MET A 121 -3.98 -1.86 1.72
N TYR A 122 -2.71 -1.49 1.89
CA TYR A 122 -1.81 -2.13 2.84
C TYR A 122 -2.35 -2.05 4.27
N LEU A 123 -2.80 -0.87 4.70
CA LEU A 123 -3.34 -0.69 6.05
C LEU A 123 -4.59 -1.54 6.27
N ILE A 124 -5.53 -1.55 5.32
CA ILE A 124 -6.75 -2.36 5.38
C ILE A 124 -6.41 -3.86 5.40
N SER A 125 -5.52 -4.30 4.52
CA SER A 125 -5.07 -5.69 4.45
C SER A 125 -4.40 -6.14 5.75
N HIS A 126 -3.56 -5.28 6.34
CA HIS A 126 -2.91 -5.54 7.62
C HIS A 126 -3.95 -5.72 8.74
N LEU A 127 -4.87 -4.76 8.90
CA LEU A 127 -5.94 -4.82 9.91
C LEU A 127 -6.86 -6.05 9.72
N TYR A 128 -7.06 -6.47 8.47
CA TYR A 128 -7.83 -7.67 8.13
C TYR A 128 -7.11 -8.95 8.57
N ILE A 129 -5.81 -9.08 8.25
CA ILE A 129 -5.01 -10.27 8.54
C ILE A 129 -4.72 -10.39 10.04
N THR A 130 -4.51 -9.28 10.75
CA THR A 130 -4.27 -9.30 12.21
C THR A 130 -5.54 -9.55 13.03
N GLY A 131 -6.71 -9.56 12.40
CA GLY A 131 -7.99 -9.80 13.08
C GLY A 131 -8.53 -8.60 13.84
N ASN A 132 -7.98 -7.39 13.63
CA ASN A 132 -8.46 -6.15 14.24
C ASN A 132 -9.81 -5.70 13.66
N LEU A 133 -10.20 -6.22 12.49
CA LEU A 133 -11.50 -5.98 11.88
C LEU A 133 -12.47 -7.14 12.16
N LYS A 134 -13.73 -6.80 12.43
CA LYS A 134 -14.79 -7.81 12.54
C LYS A 134 -15.12 -8.36 11.16
N ILE A 135 -14.63 -9.56 10.87
CA ILE A 135 -14.82 -10.21 9.57
C ILE A 135 -16.30 -10.53 9.36
N SER A 136 -16.93 -9.81 8.43
CA SER A 136 -18.31 -10.02 7.98
C SER A 136 -18.33 -10.16 6.45
N PRO A 137 -19.34 -10.85 5.87
CA PRO A 137 -19.50 -10.84 4.42
C PRO A 137 -19.68 -9.41 3.86
N TYR A 138 -20.33 -8.52 4.63
CA TYR A 138 -20.46 -7.11 4.27
C TYR A 138 -19.11 -6.41 4.19
N LEU A 139 -18.20 -6.65 5.14
CA LEU A 139 -16.84 -6.08 5.13
C LEU A 139 -16.09 -6.45 3.84
N ASN A 140 -16.13 -7.73 3.45
CA ASN A 140 -15.45 -8.19 2.24
C ASN A 140 -16.03 -7.49 0.99
N ILE A 141 -17.36 -7.34 0.91
CA ILE A 141 -18.02 -6.63 -0.18
C ILE A 141 -17.58 -5.15 -0.20
N SER A 142 -17.57 -4.47 0.94
CA SER A 142 -17.14 -3.07 1.03
C SER A 142 -15.68 -2.87 0.60
N ILE A 143 -14.78 -3.80 0.94
CA ILE A 143 -13.38 -3.77 0.49
C ILE A 143 -13.27 -4.00 -1.03
N ILE A 144 -14.06 -4.90 -1.60
CA ILE A 144 -14.09 -5.12 -3.06
C ILE A 144 -14.61 -3.87 -3.78
N THR A 145 -15.69 -3.26 -3.29
CA THR A 145 -16.24 -2.02 -3.86
C THR A 145 -15.24 -0.86 -3.75
N LEU A 146 -14.49 -0.77 -2.65
CA LEU A 146 -13.40 0.20 -2.49
C LEU A 146 -12.34 0.00 -3.57
N LEU A 147 -11.87 -1.24 -3.75
CA LEU A 147 -10.88 -1.58 -4.77
C LEU A 147 -11.36 -1.23 -6.16
N ALA A 148 -12.59 -1.58 -6.51
CA ALA A 148 -13.18 -1.27 -7.81
C ALA A 148 -13.24 0.24 -8.05
N SER A 149 -13.61 1.01 -7.02
CA SER A 149 -13.73 2.48 -7.10
C SER A 149 -12.35 3.17 -7.21
N VAL A 150 -11.33 2.66 -6.53
CA VAL A 150 -9.94 3.12 -6.66
C VAL A 150 -9.41 2.82 -8.07
N ILE A 151 -9.61 1.60 -8.58
CA ILE A 151 -9.18 1.23 -9.94
C ILE A 151 -9.88 2.12 -10.98
N LEU A 152 -11.19 2.35 -10.82
CA LEU A 152 -11.93 3.25 -11.70
C LEU A 152 -11.34 4.67 -11.69
N ASN A 153 -11.02 5.20 -10.49
CA ASN A 153 -10.39 6.50 -10.35
C ASN A 153 -9.05 6.58 -11.11
N GLU A 154 -8.19 5.57 -10.94
CA GLU A 154 -6.91 5.50 -11.64
C GLU A 154 -7.05 5.42 -13.16
N VAL A 155 -7.97 4.58 -13.65
CA VAL A 155 -8.21 4.45 -15.10
C VAL A 155 -8.65 5.78 -15.70
N VAL A 156 -9.53 6.52 -15.02
CA VAL A 156 -9.99 7.83 -15.49
C VAL A 156 -8.85 8.85 -15.49
N LEU A 157 -8.03 8.90 -14.43
CA LEU A 157 -6.88 9.80 -14.36
C LEU A 157 -5.80 9.49 -15.41
N ILE A 158 -5.50 8.20 -15.64
CA ILE A 158 -4.56 7.77 -16.68
C ILE A 158 -5.10 8.15 -18.07
N THR A 159 -6.38 7.91 -18.33
CA THR A 159 -7.02 8.30 -19.59
C THR A 159 -6.93 9.80 -19.80
N GLN A 160 -7.22 10.60 -18.77
CA GLN A 160 -7.08 12.06 -18.83
C GLN A 160 -5.63 12.49 -19.09
N GLY A 161 -4.67 11.82 -18.47
CA GLY A 161 -3.24 12.05 -18.65
C GLY A 161 -2.79 11.76 -20.08
N ILE A 162 -3.11 10.59 -20.62
CA ILE A 162 -2.74 10.19 -21.98
C ILE A 162 -3.42 11.09 -23.01
N SER A 163 -4.71 11.36 -22.87
CA SER A 163 -5.43 12.21 -23.82
C SER A 163 -4.90 13.64 -23.83
N SER A 164 -4.42 14.15 -22.69
CA SER A 164 -3.79 15.46 -22.63
C SER A 164 -2.45 15.52 -23.38
N LEU A 165 -1.69 14.41 -23.48
CA LEU A 165 -0.47 14.33 -24.29
C LEU A 165 -0.75 14.40 -25.80
N VAL A 166 -1.93 13.92 -26.23
CA VAL A 166 -2.38 13.94 -27.63
C VAL A 166 -3.24 15.18 -27.93
N TYR A 167 -3.37 16.11 -26.97
CA TYR A 167 -4.21 17.32 -27.05
C TYR A 167 -5.70 17.04 -27.32
N ILE A 168 -6.19 15.83 -26.98
CA ILE A 168 -7.59 15.45 -27.09
C ILE A 168 -8.23 15.64 -25.73
N LEU A 169 -9.25 16.50 -25.63
CA LEU A 169 -10.05 16.61 -24.41
C LEU A 169 -11.09 15.49 -24.40
N VAL A 170 -10.98 14.56 -23.47
CA VAL A 170 -12.00 13.53 -23.23
C VAL A 170 -13.17 14.18 -22.47
N PRO A 171 -14.36 14.25 -23.08
CA PRO A 171 -15.55 14.79 -22.42
C PRO A 171 -15.92 13.96 -21.18
N TRP A 172 -16.59 14.57 -20.20
CA TRP A 172 -17.13 13.91 -18.99
C TRP A 172 -16.13 13.31 -17.98
N THR A 173 -14.83 13.50 -18.17
CA THR A 173 -13.80 13.02 -17.23
C THR A 173 -14.04 13.46 -15.78
N ASN A 174 -14.43 14.72 -15.57
CA ASN A 174 -14.73 15.24 -14.23
C ASN A 174 -15.92 14.54 -13.56
N LEU A 175 -16.93 14.17 -14.34
CA LEU A 175 -18.09 13.44 -13.82
C LEU A 175 -17.70 12.01 -13.45
N ALA A 176 -16.88 11.35 -14.28
CA ALA A 176 -16.36 10.02 -13.97
C ALA A 176 -15.51 10.02 -12.69
N LEU A 177 -14.67 11.05 -12.49
CA LEU A 177 -13.90 11.26 -11.25
C LEU A 177 -14.82 11.46 -10.04
N LEU A 178 -15.92 12.19 -10.19
CA LEU A 178 -16.91 12.40 -9.13
C LEU A 178 -17.60 11.08 -8.74
N VAL A 179 -17.98 10.26 -9.73
CA VAL A 179 -18.54 8.92 -9.49
C VAL A 179 -17.53 8.01 -8.80
N ALA A 180 -16.27 8.01 -9.24
CA ALA A 180 -15.24 7.20 -8.61
C ALA A 180 -14.97 7.65 -7.15
N SER A 181 -14.86 8.95 -6.91
CA SER A 181 -14.63 9.53 -5.58
C SER A 181 -15.79 9.26 -4.62
N SER A 182 -17.04 9.38 -5.09
CA SER A 182 -18.21 9.04 -4.28
C SER A 182 -18.26 7.53 -3.97
N GLY A 183 -17.86 6.66 -4.91
CA GLY A 183 -17.72 5.22 -4.68
C GLY A 183 -16.68 4.89 -3.61
N ILE A 184 -15.52 5.57 -3.63
CA ILE A 184 -14.49 5.45 -2.58
C ILE A 184 -15.07 5.85 -1.22
N LEU A 185 -15.74 7.01 -1.14
CA LEU A 185 -16.33 7.52 0.09
C LEU A 185 -17.38 6.55 0.67
N LEU A 186 -18.32 6.08 -0.16
CA LEU A 186 -19.36 5.13 0.24
C LEU A 186 -18.77 3.81 0.73
N SER A 187 -17.70 3.34 0.09
CA SER A 187 -17.03 2.09 0.49
C SER A 187 -16.39 2.22 1.87
N ILE A 188 -15.72 3.35 2.17
CA ILE A 188 -15.13 3.61 3.49
C ILE A 188 -16.21 3.69 4.57
N ILE A 189 -17.32 4.39 4.30
CA ILE A 189 -18.46 4.46 5.22
C ILE A 189 -19.03 3.06 5.48
N SER A 190 -19.15 2.24 4.43
CA SER A 190 -19.65 0.87 4.53
C SER A 190 -18.72 -0.03 5.38
N ILE A 191 -17.40 0.09 5.20
CA ILE A 191 -16.40 -0.60 6.05
C ILE A 191 -16.58 -0.21 7.51
N PHE A 192 -16.77 1.09 7.78
CA PHE A 192 -16.95 1.63 9.13
C PHE A 192 -18.24 1.10 9.78
N ILE A 193 -19.37 1.17 9.08
CA ILE A 193 -20.66 0.65 9.56
C ILE A 193 -20.58 -0.86 9.82
N SER A 194 -19.86 -1.62 8.99
CA SER A 194 -19.67 -3.05 9.20
C SER A 194 -18.94 -3.37 10.52
N GLN A 195 -18.22 -2.43 11.14
CA GLN A 195 -17.57 -2.66 12.45
C GLN A 195 -18.55 -2.58 13.64
N PHE A 196 -19.65 -1.85 13.47
CA PHE A 196 -20.70 -1.72 14.49
C PHE A 196 -21.72 -2.85 14.42
N SER A 197 -21.81 -3.55 13.28
CA SER A 197 -22.77 -4.65 13.12
C SER A 197 -22.34 -5.89 13.93
N PRO A 198 -23.22 -6.47 14.78
CA PRO A 198 -22.93 -7.68 15.52
C PRO A 198 -22.87 -8.89 14.56
N THR A 199 -21.66 -9.24 14.11
CA THR A 199 -21.48 -10.32 13.14
C THR A 199 -21.09 -11.63 13.82
N GLY A 200 -21.97 -12.64 13.73
CA GLY A 200 -21.79 -14.00 14.29
C GLY A 200 -20.69 -14.88 13.65
N ARG A 201 -19.94 -14.37 12.67
CA ARG A 201 -18.86 -15.12 11.97
C ARG A 201 -17.55 -15.18 12.76
N GLN A 202 -17.36 -14.31 13.76
CA GLN A 202 -16.17 -14.33 14.63
C GLN A 202 -16.03 -15.63 15.42
N LYS A 203 -17.14 -16.24 15.87
CA LYS A 203 -17.14 -17.54 16.59
C LYS A 203 -16.57 -18.72 15.81
N LYS A 204 -16.50 -18.64 14.47
CA LYS A 204 -15.90 -19.71 13.64
C LYS A 204 -14.41 -19.49 13.42
N ILE A 205 -13.95 -18.23 13.37
CA ILE A 205 -12.53 -17.87 13.19
C ILE A 205 -11.78 -18.01 14.53
N GLU A 206 -12.37 -17.58 15.65
CA GLU A 206 -11.81 -17.85 16.99
C GLU A 206 -11.68 -19.35 17.29
N ARG A 207 -12.64 -20.17 16.83
CA ARG A 207 -12.57 -21.63 16.99
C ARG A 207 -11.49 -22.30 16.15
N VAL A 208 -11.09 -21.71 15.02
CA VAL A 208 -10.11 -22.29 14.09
C VAL A 208 -8.70 -21.75 14.34
N TYR A 209 -8.56 -20.51 14.82
CA TYR A 209 -7.25 -19.87 14.97
C TYR A 209 -6.73 -19.77 16.40
N GLY A 210 -7.52 -20.07 17.43
CA GLY A 210 -7.05 -20.07 18.81
C GLY A 210 -6.61 -18.68 19.28
N THR A 211 -7.30 -18.16 20.29
CA THR A 211 -6.92 -16.98 21.06
C THR A 211 -5.41 -16.97 21.41
N GLN A 212 -4.61 -16.25 20.63
CA GLN A 212 -3.29 -15.78 21.03
C GLN A 212 -3.39 -14.26 21.20
N PRO A 213 -3.82 -13.77 22.38
CA PRO A 213 -3.70 -12.37 22.70
C PRO A 213 -2.21 -12.02 22.79
N PHE A 214 -1.68 -11.37 21.75
CA PHE A 214 -0.39 -10.69 21.76
C PHE A 214 -0.49 -9.42 22.62
N ILE A 215 -0.81 -9.55 23.92
CA ILE A 215 -0.37 -8.69 25.03
C ILE A 215 -0.53 -9.55 26.31
N LYS A 216 0.50 -10.31 26.64
CA LYS A 216 0.96 -10.48 28.03
C LYS A 216 2.47 -10.41 27.96
N VAL A 217 3.01 -9.21 28.18
CA VAL A 217 4.39 -9.06 28.61
C VAL A 217 4.50 -9.84 29.91
N LYS A 218 4.93 -11.09 29.81
CA LYS A 218 5.31 -11.90 30.96
C LYS A 218 6.62 -11.28 31.45
N LEU A 219 6.53 -10.34 32.39
CA LEU A 219 7.70 -9.97 33.17
C LEU A 219 8.27 -11.27 33.77
N PRO A 220 9.59 -11.49 33.68
CA PRO A 220 10.20 -12.70 34.21
C PRO A 220 10.01 -12.76 35.73
N GLU A 221 9.30 -13.80 36.19
CA GLU A 221 9.17 -14.20 37.60
C GLU A 221 10.51 -14.78 38.12
N HIS A 222 11.59 -13.98 38.07
CA HIS A 222 12.88 -14.33 38.67
C HIS A 222 13.38 -13.22 39.63
N GLN A 223 12.45 -12.45 40.21
CA GLN A 223 12.78 -11.38 41.16
C GLN A 223 11.91 -11.40 42.44
N LEU A 224 11.19 -12.49 42.72
CA LEU A 224 10.37 -12.62 43.95
C LEU A 224 10.88 -13.64 44.97
N GLU A 225 12.02 -14.30 44.73
CA GLU A 225 12.59 -15.32 45.64
C GLU A 225 13.98 -14.94 46.16
N ASN A 226 14.18 -13.68 46.56
CA ASN A 226 15.33 -13.31 47.40
C ASN A 226 15.04 -12.04 48.22
N LYS A 227 13.95 -12.04 48.99
CA LYS A 227 13.69 -10.98 49.98
C LYS A 227 12.97 -11.45 51.25
N ASN A 228 13.19 -12.71 51.63
CA ASN A 228 12.71 -13.30 52.89
C ASN A 228 13.86 -13.83 53.78
N ASN A 229 15.09 -13.35 53.60
CA ASN A 229 16.18 -13.55 54.56
C ASN A 229 16.89 -12.22 54.78
N ILE A 230 16.43 -11.50 55.81
CA ILE A 230 17.13 -10.64 56.81
C ILE A 230 16.03 -9.84 57.53
#